data_AF-A0A3C2A9F9-F1
#
_entry.id   AF-A0A3C2A9F9-F1
#
_cell.length_a   1.000
_cell.length_b   1.000
_cell.length_c   1.000
_cell.angle_alpha   90.00
_cell.angle_beta   90.00
_cell.angle_gamma   90.00
#
_symmetry.space_group_name_H-M   'P 1'
#
loop_
_entity.id
_entity.type
_entity.pdbx_description
1 polymer ?
#
loop_
_entity_poly.entity_id
_entity_poly.type
_entity_poly.pdbx_seq_one_letter_code
_entity_poly.pdbx_strand_id
1 'polypeptide(L)'
;MATDKFPELHILQEQLPDGTVLDGEILPYREEQILPFGVLQTRIGRKNVTKKALTEAPVVVFAYDLLEWEGRDVRNQPLAERRALLEQLVGFLETSVLFASTVLSPTSWDELAQARQQAWEELAEGLM
;
A
#
# COMPACT_ATOMS: atom_id res chain seq x y z
N MET A 1 -15.67 5.20 11.22
CA MET A 1 -14.42 5.89 10.77
C MET A 1 -14.07 5.36 9.38
N ALA A 2 -12.91 5.68 8.78
CA ALA A 2 -12.54 5.06 7.50
C ALA A 2 -12.32 3.53 7.65
N THR A 3 -11.84 3.08 8.81
CA THR A 3 -11.55 1.67 9.15
C THR A 3 -12.68 0.71 8.81
N ASP A 4 -13.91 1.02 9.23
CA ASP A 4 -15.09 0.16 9.03
C ASP A 4 -15.43 -0.08 7.54
N LYS A 5 -14.89 0.77 6.64
CA LYS A 5 -15.10 0.65 5.20
C LYS A 5 -14.15 -0.34 4.53
N PHE A 6 -13.13 -0.85 5.25
CA PHE A 6 -12.10 -1.76 4.73
C PHE A 6 -11.97 -3.03 5.60
N PRO A 7 -13.04 -3.84 5.73
CA PRO A 7 -13.05 -5.06 6.52
C PRO A 7 -11.92 -6.05 6.18
N GLU A 8 -11.51 -6.14 4.91
CA GLU A 8 -10.43 -7.01 4.46
C GLU A 8 -9.05 -6.64 5.04
N LEU A 9 -8.84 -5.38 5.41
CA LEU A 9 -7.57 -4.92 5.99
C LEU A 9 -7.48 -5.19 7.48
N HIS A 10 -8.58 -5.62 8.14
CA HIS A 10 -8.59 -5.84 9.58
C HIS A 10 -7.68 -6.99 10.02
N ILE A 11 -7.38 -7.93 9.11
CA ILE A 11 -6.39 -8.99 9.35
C ILE A 11 -5.02 -8.40 9.76
N LEU A 12 -4.69 -7.19 9.31
CA LEU A 12 -3.44 -6.52 9.67
C LEU A 12 -3.37 -6.12 11.14
N GLN A 13 -4.50 -6.01 11.85
CA GLN A 13 -4.51 -5.77 13.30
C GLN A 13 -3.94 -6.96 14.07
N GLU A 14 -4.09 -8.17 13.54
CA GLU A 14 -3.59 -9.40 14.16
C GLU A 14 -2.18 -9.74 13.68
N GLN A 15 -1.82 -9.32 12.45
CA GLN A 15 -0.55 -9.65 11.82
C GLN A 15 0.56 -8.63 12.09
N LEU A 16 0.23 -7.34 12.23
CA LEU A 16 1.23 -6.31 12.49
C LEU A 16 1.61 -6.27 13.98
N PRO A 17 2.89 -6.12 14.32
CA PRO A 17 3.31 -5.89 15.69
C PRO A 17 2.70 -4.61 16.27
N ASP A 18 2.39 -4.64 17.57
CA ASP A 18 1.91 -3.46 18.29
C ASP A 18 2.89 -2.28 18.17
N GLY A 19 2.34 -1.08 18.01
CA GLY A 19 3.13 0.14 17.82
C GLY A 19 3.77 0.27 16.44
N THR A 20 3.14 -0.31 15.42
CA THR A 20 3.48 -0.13 14.00
C THR A 20 2.61 0.95 13.38
N VAL A 21 3.22 1.95 12.73
CA VAL A 21 2.50 2.94 11.93
C VAL A 21 3.09 2.95 10.52
N LEU A 22 2.26 2.65 9.54
CA LEU A 22 2.61 2.61 8.12
C LEU A 22 2.03 3.84 7.40
N ASP A 23 2.78 4.36 6.44
CA ASP A 23 2.26 5.29 5.44
C ASP A 23 2.18 4.59 4.08
N GLY A 24 1.07 4.79 3.37
CA GLY A 24 0.74 3.96 2.21
C GLY A 24 -0.51 4.39 1.48
N GLU A 25 -0.74 3.73 0.34
CA GLU A 25 -1.91 3.96 -0.52
C GLU A 25 -2.83 2.73 -0.50
N ILE A 26 -4.14 2.96 -0.40
CA ILE A 26 -5.16 1.90 -0.55
C ILE A 26 -5.57 1.83 -2.01
N LEU A 27 -5.29 0.71 -2.66
CA LEU A 27 -5.56 0.51 -4.08
C LEU A 27 -6.56 -0.63 -4.30
N PRO A 28 -7.54 -0.47 -5.20
CA PRO A 28 -8.35 -1.60 -5.62
C PRO A 28 -7.47 -2.58 -6.41
N TYR A 29 -7.55 -3.87 -6.11
CA TYR A 29 -6.59 -4.86 -6.59
C TYR A 29 -7.22 -6.23 -6.76
N ARG A 30 -7.04 -6.84 -7.93
CA ARG A 30 -7.58 -8.17 -8.26
C ARG A 30 -6.64 -8.88 -9.22
N GLU A 31 -6.46 -10.19 -9.04
CA GLU A 31 -5.70 -11.05 -9.97
C GLU A 31 -4.31 -10.46 -10.26
N GLU A 32 -3.63 -10.04 -9.20
CA GLU A 32 -2.30 -9.45 -9.23
C GLU A 32 -2.18 -8.08 -9.92
N GLN A 33 -3.30 -7.43 -10.22
CA GLN A 33 -3.35 -6.15 -10.93
C GLN A 33 -4.05 -5.06 -10.13
N ILE A 34 -3.47 -3.87 -10.16
CA ILE A 34 -4.12 -2.64 -9.69
C ILE A 34 -5.30 -2.35 -10.63
N LEU A 35 -6.42 -1.95 -10.05
CA LEU A 35 -7.61 -1.52 -10.78
C LEU A 35 -7.69 0.01 -10.79
N PRO A 36 -8.42 0.62 -11.74
CA PRO A 36 -8.60 2.07 -11.76
C PRO A 36 -9.21 2.60 -10.47
N PHE A 37 -8.77 3.78 -10.01
CA PHE A 37 -9.26 4.41 -8.78
C PHE A 37 -10.80 4.57 -8.73
N GLY A 38 -11.45 4.77 -9.88
CA GLY A 38 -12.91 4.82 -9.99
C GLY A 38 -13.63 3.58 -9.44
N VAL A 39 -12.96 2.41 -9.43
CA VAL A 39 -13.47 1.18 -8.82
C VAL A 39 -13.60 1.35 -7.30
N LEU A 40 -12.63 2.00 -6.64
CA LEU A 40 -12.67 2.28 -5.21
C LEU A 40 -13.81 3.24 -4.82
N GLN A 41 -14.14 4.18 -5.71
CA GLN A 41 -15.25 5.12 -5.51
C GLN A 41 -16.61 4.41 -5.32
N THR A 42 -16.76 3.19 -5.86
CA THR A 42 -17.99 2.40 -5.70
C THR A 42 -18.31 2.05 -4.24
N ARG A 43 -17.31 2.04 -3.34
CA ARG A 43 -17.48 1.70 -1.91
C ARG A 43 -17.07 2.81 -0.94
N ILE A 44 -16.06 3.64 -1.25
CA ILE A 44 -15.49 4.59 -0.27
C ILE A 44 -16.51 5.64 0.23
N GLY A 45 -17.48 6.02 -0.62
CA GLY A 45 -18.54 6.97 -0.27
C GLY A 45 -19.75 6.36 0.45
N ARG A 46 -19.84 5.02 0.55
CA ARG A 46 -21.02 4.36 1.11
C ARG A 46 -21.00 4.39 2.63
N LYS A 47 -22.18 4.56 3.23
CA LYS A 47 -22.38 4.46 4.68
C LYS A 47 -22.22 3.02 5.18
N ASN A 48 -22.76 2.06 4.43
CA ASN A 48 -22.63 0.63 4.68
C ASN A 48 -22.02 -0.04 3.45
N VAL A 49 -20.91 -0.76 3.63
CA VAL A 49 -20.26 -1.51 2.56
C VAL A 49 -20.90 -2.90 2.47
N THR A 50 -21.49 -3.23 1.31
CA THR A 50 -22.13 -4.53 1.10
C THR A 50 -21.10 -5.57 0.66
N LYS A 51 -21.38 -6.86 0.89
CA LYS A 51 -20.53 -7.95 0.39
C LYS A 51 -20.24 -7.84 -1.10
N LYS A 52 -21.26 -7.47 -1.89
CA LYS A 52 -21.12 -7.21 -3.33
C LYS A 52 -20.07 -6.13 -3.62
N ALA A 53 -20.09 -5.01 -2.89
CA ALA A 53 -19.13 -3.94 -3.09
C ALA A 53 -17.69 -4.34 -2.71
N LEU A 54 -17.52 -5.18 -1.67
CA LEU A 54 -16.21 -5.76 -1.32
C LEU A 54 -15.69 -6.66 -2.43
N THR A 55 -16.55 -7.50 -3.01
CA THR A 55 -16.17 -8.38 -4.12
C THR A 55 -15.89 -7.61 -5.41
N GLU A 56 -16.64 -6.54 -5.69
CA GLU A 56 -16.46 -5.71 -6.90
C GLU A 56 -15.21 -4.83 -6.84
N ALA A 57 -14.85 -4.34 -5.66
CA ALA A 57 -13.70 -3.48 -5.41
C ALA A 57 -12.87 -3.98 -4.22
N PRO A 58 -12.23 -5.16 -4.32
CA PRO A 58 -11.27 -5.64 -3.32
C PRO A 58 -10.09 -4.69 -3.27
N VAL A 59 -9.50 -4.49 -2.08
CA VAL A 59 -8.38 -3.55 -1.90
C VAL A 59 -7.18 -4.19 -1.21
N VAL A 60 -6.02 -3.57 -1.44
CA VAL A 60 -4.76 -3.85 -0.75
C VAL A 60 -4.11 -2.53 -0.36
N VAL A 61 -3.11 -2.58 0.52
CA VAL A 61 -2.27 -1.44 0.89
C VAL A 61 -0.90 -1.60 0.24
N PHE A 62 -0.45 -0.58 -0.49
CA PHE A 62 0.95 -0.42 -0.87
C PHE A 62 1.59 0.59 0.06
N ALA A 63 2.33 0.09 1.05
CA ALA A 63 3.04 0.92 2.01
C ALA A 63 4.32 1.47 1.39
N TYR A 64 4.51 2.79 1.51
CA TYR A 64 5.73 3.46 1.05
C TYR A 64 6.63 3.92 2.19
N ASP A 65 6.17 4.02 3.44
CA ASP A 65 7.01 4.40 4.58
C ASP A 65 6.60 3.69 5.89
N LEU A 66 7.52 3.60 6.84
CA LEU A 66 7.31 3.13 8.20
C LEU A 66 7.60 4.29 9.16
N LEU A 67 6.57 4.76 9.85
CA LEU A 67 6.64 5.96 10.69
C LEU A 67 6.88 5.62 12.16
N GLU A 68 6.32 4.51 12.64
CA GLU A 68 6.58 3.97 13.98
C GLU A 68 6.84 2.47 13.91
N TRP A 69 7.79 2.01 14.72
CA TRP A 69 8.18 0.60 14.82
C TRP A 69 8.36 0.21 16.28
N GLU A 70 7.65 -0.83 16.74
CA GLU A 70 7.67 -1.30 18.13
C GLU A 70 7.39 -0.17 19.14
N GLY A 71 6.45 0.72 18.80
CA GLY A 71 6.04 1.84 19.64
C GLY A 71 7.04 2.99 19.69
N ARG A 72 8.04 3.01 18.79
CA ARG A 72 9.02 4.10 18.67
C ARG A 72 8.80 4.84 17.35
N ASP A 73 8.71 6.16 17.43
CA ASP A 73 8.74 7.05 16.26
C ASP A 73 10.12 6.99 15.59
N VAL A 74 10.14 6.54 14.33
CA VAL A 74 11.36 6.38 13.53
C VAL A 74 11.51 7.45 12.45
N ARG A 75 10.62 8.45 12.38
CA ARG A 75 10.66 9.50 11.34
C ARG A 75 11.94 10.33 11.32
N ASN A 76 12.66 10.37 12.44
CA ASN A 76 13.97 11.03 12.55
C ASN A 76 15.11 10.25 11.86
N GLN A 77 14.89 8.99 11.48
CA GLN A 77 15.84 8.18 10.71
C GLN A 77 15.74 8.50 9.22
N PRO A 78 16.81 8.29 8.42
CA PRO A 78 16.75 8.42 6.96
C PRO A 78 15.66 7.53 6.34
N LEU A 79 15.02 8.02 5.26
CA LEU A 79 13.99 7.26 4.54
C LEU A 79 14.48 5.86 4.13
N ALA A 80 15.74 5.73 3.68
CA ALA A 80 16.32 4.45 3.31
C ALA A 80 16.32 3.42 4.47
N GLU A 81 16.57 3.86 5.70
CA GLU A 81 16.54 2.98 6.89
C GLU A 81 15.10 2.58 7.23
N ARG A 82 14.16 3.53 7.18
CA ARG A 82 12.73 3.25 7.41
C ARG A 82 12.16 2.31 6.34
N ARG A 83 12.59 2.48 5.08
CA ARG A 83 12.25 1.60 3.95
C ARG A 83 12.78 0.19 4.13
N ALA A 84 14.03 0.03 4.57
CA ALA A 84 14.59 -1.28 4.84
C ALA A 84 13.81 -2.01 5.96
N LEU A 85 13.41 -1.28 7.01
CA LEU A 85 12.57 -1.83 8.08
C LEU A 85 11.18 -2.22 7.56
N LEU A 86 10.57 -1.40 6.71
CA LEU A 86 9.29 -1.69 6.06
C LEU A 86 9.35 -2.97 5.21
N GLU A 87 10.38 -3.10 4.38
CA GLU A 87 10.56 -4.27 3.51
C GLU A 87 10.81 -5.55 4.33
N GLN A 88 11.57 -5.46 5.41
CA GLN A 88 11.74 -6.56 6.36
C GLN A 88 10.40 -6.96 6.98
N LEU A 89 9.66 -5.99 7.54
CA LEU A 89 8.36 -6.21 8.13
C LEU A 89 7.42 -6.93 7.15
N VAL A 90 7.21 -6.36 5.95
CA VAL A 90 6.32 -6.96 4.95
C VAL A 90 6.81 -8.35 4.52
N GLY A 91 8.12 -8.54 4.37
CA GLY A 91 8.72 -9.83 4.01
C GLY A 91 8.52 -10.94 5.05
N PHE A 92 8.27 -10.61 6.32
CA PHE A 92 7.95 -11.57 7.37
C PHE A 92 6.46 -11.90 7.47
N LEU A 93 5.58 -11.09 6.86
CA LEU A 93 4.13 -11.27 6.96
C LEU A 93 3.62 -12.20 5.85
N GLU A 94 2.92 -13.25 6.24
CA GLU A 94 2.13 -14.06 5.30
C GLU A 94 0.78 -13.37 5.05
N THR A 95 0.80 -12.34 4.19
CA THR A 95 -0.38 -11.53 3.90
C THR A 95 -0.50 -11.19 2.42
N SER A 96 -1.74 -11.12 1.93
CA SER A 96 -2.06 -10.76 0.54
C SER A 96 -2.67 -9.36 0.42
N VAL A 97 -2.77 -8.62 1.54
CA VAL A 97 -3.43 -7.30 1.59
C VAL A 97 -2.48 -6.15 1.91
N LEU A 98 -1.20 -6.42 2.12
CA LEU A 98 -0.17 -5.43 2.39
C LEU A 98 1.09 -5.76 1.59
N PHE A 99 1.57 -4.78 0.83
CA PHE A 99 2.77 -4.84 0.02
C PHE A 99 3.65 -3.64 0.33
N ALA A 100 4.97 -3.80 0.22
CA ALA A 100 5.89 -2.67 0.18
C ALA A 100 5.92 -2.14 -1.26
N SER A 101 5.83 -0.83 -1.45
CA SER A 101 5.99 -0.20 -2.77
C SER A 101 7.38 -0.51 -3.35
N THR A 102 7.46 -0.66 -4.67
CA THR A 102 8.73 -0.94 -5.35
C THR A 102 9.66 0.27 -5.27
N VAL A 103 10.90 0.06 -4.80
CA VAL A 103 11.95 1.07 -4.84
C VAL A 103 12.72 0.94 -6.15
N LEU A 104 12.77 2.02 -6.92
CA LEU A 104 13.54 2.08 -8.16
C LEU A 104 14.92 2.67 -7.88
N SER A 105 15.96 2.11 -8.50
CA SER A 105 17.34 2.61 -8.42
C SER A 105 17.91 2.90 -9.82
N PRO A 106 17.30 3.82 -10.59
CA PRO A 106 17.80 4.16 -11.91
C PRO A 106 19.17 4.81 -11.81
N THR A 107 20.06 4.46 -12.73
CA THR A 107 21.43 4.97 -12.82
C THR A 107 21.58 6.08 -13.86
N SER A 108 20.52 6.34 -14.64
CA SER A 108 20.47 7.38 -15.65
C SER A 108 19.08 8.03 -15.75
N TRP A 109 19.02 9.22 -16.35
CA TRP A 109 17.77 9.91 -16.65
C TRP A 109 16.90 9.15 -17.65
N ASP A 110 17.51 8.43 -18.60
CA ASP A 110 16.78 7.63 -19.59
C ASP A 110 16.09 6.43 -18.92
N GLU A 111 16.76 5.76 -17.97
CA GLU A 111 16.13 4.69 -17.16
C GLU A 111 14.96 5.21 -16.33
N LEU A 112 15.12 6.38 -15.68
CA LEU A 112 14.03 7.00 -14.92
C LEU A 112 12.85 7.38 -15.83
N ALA A 113 13.12 7.88 -17.04
CA ALA A 113 12.08 8.23 -18.01
C ALA A 113 11.31 6.99 -18.49
N GLN A 114 12.01 5.87 -18.75
CA GLN A 114 11.40 4.59 -19.10
C GLN A 114 10.54 4.05 -17.95
N ALA A 115 11.07 4.04 -16.72
CA ALA A 115 10.32 3.59 -15.56
C ALA A 115 9.06 4.42 -15.31
N ARG A 116 9.12 5.73 -15.54
CA ARG A 116 7.95 6.61 -15.46
C ARG A 116 6.90 6.28 -16.52
N GLN A 117 7.32 5.92 -17.73
CA GLN A 117 6.39 5.51 -18.78
C GLN A 117 5.71 4.18 -18.43
N GLN A 118 6.46 3.22 -17.87
CA GLN A 118 5.92 1.94 -17.41
C GLN A 118 4.91 2.11 -16.26
N ALA A 119 5.16 3.03 -15.32
CA ALA A 119 4.21 3.32 -14.24
C ALA A 119 2.80 3.64 -14.76
N TRP A 120 2.67 4.32 -15.90
CA TRP A 120 1.36 4.58 -16.52
C TRP A 120 0.69 3.31 -17.05
N GLU A 121 1.47 2.37 -17.57
CA GLU A 121 0.96 1.05 -18.02
C GLU A 121 0.44 0.23 -16.83
N GLU A 122 1.02 0.44 -15.65
CA GLU A 122 0.62 -0.17 -14.37
C GLU A 122 -0.47 0.62 -13.62
N LEU A 123 -1.11 1.60 -14.27
CA LEU A 123 -2.15 2.46 -13.70
C LEU A 123 -1.69 3.33 -12.51
N ALA A 124 -0.39 3.51 -12.33
CA ALA A 124 0.16 4.52 -11.43
C ALA A 124 0.15 5.90 -12.10
N GLU A 125 0.07 6.97 -11.30
CA GLU A 125 0.08 8.35 -11.82
C GLU A 125 1.49 8.80 -12.28
N GLY A 126 2.53 8.12 -11.78
CA GLY A 126 3.93 8.43 -12.04
C GLY A 126 4.84 7.74 -11.02
N LEU A 127 5.97 8.38 -10.70
CA LEU A 127 6.95 7.93 -9.71
C LEU A 127 7.05 8.98 -8.59
N MET A 128 7.35 8.54 -7.36
CA MET A 128 7.67 9.39 -6.21
C MET A 128 9.03 9.03 -5.64
#